data_AF-A0A078R2Q5-F1
#
_entry.id   AF-A0A078R2Q5-F1
#
_cell.length_a   1.000
_cell.length_b   1.000
_cell.length_c   1.000
_cell.angle_alpha   90.00
_cell.angle_beta   90.00
_cell.angle_gamma   90.00
#
_symmetry.space_group_name_H-M   'P 1'
#
loop_
_entity.id
_entity.type
_entity.pdbx_description
1 polymer ?
#
loop_
_entity_poly.entity_id
_entity_poly.type
_entity_poly.pdbx_seq_one_letter_code
_entity_poly.pdbx_strand_id
1 'polypeptide(L)'
;MNKAVPFWKKMFFKNNVNKIRQTIISYLKEEGIETELTDGVIIVIFDELHYGIHFDLENDYPKCNIVFGLKSEDYETLELYQKTFIADKVNTDGEHLSVVRAYKDSIEVDTSFFFNDKDMLLSLFYDYFCDIKNTVDEMYACLATKVEENEEMKKRRPIGFTANITTKKVEEENNMAACKE
;
A
#
# COMPACT_ATOMS: atom_id res chain seq x y z
N MET A 1 26.33 8.73 -5.17
CA MET A 1 27.79 8.53 -5.30
C MET A 1 28.11 7.12 -4.83
N ASN A 2 28.17 6.14 -5.73
CA ASN A 2 28.29 4.72 -5.37
C ASN A 2 29.70 4.43 -4.83
N LYS A 3 29.86 4.42 -3.51
CA LYS A 3 31.10 3.96 -2.86
C LYS A 3 31.19 2.44 -3.06
N ALA A 4 32.11 2.01 -3.92
CA ALA A 4 32.41 0.59 -4.10
C ALA A 4 32.81 -0.02 -2.75
N VAL A 5 32.02 -0.98 -2.25
CA VAL A 5 32.28 -1.68 -1.00
C VAL A 5 33.55 -2.53 -1.17
N PRO A 6 34.57 -2.39 -0.29
CA PRO A 6 35.80 -3.18 -0.35
C PRO A 6 35.52 -4.68 -0.38
N PHE A 7 36.27 -5.44 -1.19
CA PHE A 7 36.06 -6.87 -1.40
C PHE A 7 36.02 -7.69 -0.10
N TRP A 8 36.89 -7.39 0.88
CA TRP A 8 36.88 -8.04 2.19
C TRP A 8 35.62 -7.76 3.01
N LYS A 9 35.03 -6.56 2.88
CA LYS A 9 33.78 -6.24 3.57
C LYS A 9 32.61 -7.11 3.07
N LYS A 10 32.65 -7.58 1.81
CA LYS A 10 31.63 -8.49 1.24
C LYS A 10 31.62 -9.90 1.86
N MET A 11 32.63 -10.26 2.66
CA MET A 11 32.61 -11.51 3.43
C MET A 11 31.67 -11.42 4.65
N PHE A 12 31.42 -10.23 5.19
CA PHE A 12 30.46 -10.05 6.28
C PHE A 12 29.03 -10.15 5.75
N PHE A 13 28.20 -10.93 6.44
CA PHE A 13 26.79 -11.15 6.08
C PHE A 13 26.06 -9.85 5.71
N LYS A 14 26.22 -8.83 6.57
CA LYS A 14 25.60 -7.51 6.41
C LYS A 14 25.93 -6.75 5.12
N ASN A 15 27.02 -7.09 4.44
CA ASN A 15 27.43 -6.41 3.20
C ASN A 15 27.18 -7.26 1.95
N ASN A 16 26.46 -8.39 2.07
CA ASN A 16 26.25 -9.35 0.99
C ASN A 16 24.76 -9.58 0.74
N VAL A 17 24.17 -8.74 -0.11
CA VAL A 17 22.74 -8.78 -0.44
C VAL A 17 22.29 -10.14 -0.99
N ASN A 18 23.15 -10.84 -1.75
CA ASN A 18 22.82 -12.15 -2.29
C ASN A 18 22.68 -13.18 -1.16
N LYS A 19 23.60 -13.17 -0.19
CA LYS A 19 23.54 -14.06 0.97
C LYS A 19 22.35 -13.75 1.89
N ILE A 20 22.04 -12.47 2.06
CA ILE A 20 20.85 -12.01 2.80
C ILE A 20 19.57 -12.51 2.14
N ARG A 21 19.40 -12.27 0.83
CA ARG A 21 18.22 -12.73 0.07
C ARG A 21 18.05 -14.24 0.13
N GLN A 22 19.12 -15.00 -0.10
CA GLN A 22 19.09 -16.46 -0.02
C GLN A 22 18.71 -16.94 1.39
N THR A 23 19.09 -16.22 2.44
CA THR A 23 18.69 -16.55 3.82
C THR A 23 17.18 -16.45 3.99
N ILE A 24 16.57 -15.34 3.55
CA ILE A 24 15.12 -15.15 3.63
C ILE A 24 14.36 -16.14 2.74
N ILE A 25 14.80 -16.34 1.49
CA ILE A 25 14.17 -17.31 0.57
C ILE A 25 14.25 -18.74 1.15
N SER A 26 15.40 -19.13 1.71
CA SER A 26 15.54 -20.47 2.30
C SER A 26 14.61 -20.64 3.51
N TYR A 27 14.55 -19.63 4.37
CA TYR A 27 13.65 -19.60 5.51
C TYR A 27 12.18 -19.74 5.07
N LEU A 28 11.71 -18.89 4.14
CA LEU A 28 10.34 -18.93 3.64
C LEU A 28 10.00 -20.28 2.98
N LYS A 29 10.95 -20.86 2.23
CA LYS A 29 10.79 -22.19 1.64
C LYS A 29 10.69 -23.30 2.69
N GLU A 30 11.44 -23.21 3.78
CA GLU A 30 11.34 -24.15 4.91
C GLU A 30 9.96 -24.06 5.59
N GLU A 31 9.39 -22.86 5.67
CA GLU A 31 8.00 -22.63 6.13
C GLU A 31 6.93 -22.99 5.08
N GLY A 32 7.32 -23.46 3.89
CA GLY A 32 6.39 -23.83 2.82
C GLY A 32 5.74 -22.65 2.11
N ILE A 33 6.30 -21.44 2.26
CA ILE A 33 5.81 -20.21 1.63
C ILE A 33 6.44 -20.04 0.25
N GLU A 34 5.61 -19.77 -0.75
CA GLU A 34 6.06 -19.57 -2.11
C GLU A 34 6.75 -18.21 -2.27
N THR A 35 7.88 -18.21 -3.00
CA THR A 35 8.66 -17.00 -3.24
C THR A 35 9.25 -16.96 -4.64
N GLU A 36 9.36 -15.74 -5.18
CA GLU A 36 10.04 -15.45 -6.44
C GLU A 36 11.08 -14.34 -6.23
N LEU A 37 12.10 -14.28 -7.08
CA LEU A 37 13.10 -13.22 -7.07
C LEU A 37 13.09 -12.48 -8.40
N THR A 38 12.59 -11.25 -8.40
CA THR A 38 12.40 -10.43 -9.61
C THR A 38 13.04 -9.06 -9.40
N ASP A 39 13.94 -8.66 -10.30
CA ASP A 39 14.65 -7.38 -10.27
C ASP A 39 15.31 -7.02 -8.91
N GLY A 40 15.72 -8.05 -8.15
CA GLY A 40 16.34 -7.89 -6.84
C GLY A 40 15.36 -7.71 -5.68
N VAL A 41 14.06 -7.83 -5.92
CA VAL A 41 12.99 -7.89 -4.91
C VAL A 41 12.57 -9.34 -4.72
N ILE A 42 12.44 -9.78 -3.47
CA ILE A 42 11.82 -11.07 -3.17
C ILE A 42 10.31 -10.83 -3.14
N ILE A 43 9.57 -11.53 -3.98
CA ILE A 43 8.12 -11.55 -3.95
C ILE A 43 7.70 -12.76 -3.12
N VAL A 44 6.93 -12.54 -2.06
CA VAL A 44 6.35 -13.59 -1.22
C VAL A 44 4.88 -13.71 -1.57
N ILE A 45 4.45 -14.94 -1.87
CA ILE A 45 3.06 -15.25 -2.18
C ILE A 45 2.47 -15.94 -0.96
N PHE A 46 1.55 -15.25 -0.28
CA PHE A 46 0.95 -15.71 0.97
C PHE A 46 -0.53 -15.33 0.99
N ASP A 47 -1.43 -16.29 1.22
CA ASP A 47 -2.89 -16.10 1.16
C ASP A 47 -3.36 -15.40 -0.15
N GLU A 48 -2.79 -15.79 -1.30
CA GLU A 48 -3.03 -15.19 -2.63
C GLU A 48 -2.57 -13.72 -2.77
N LEU A 49 -1.97 -13.16 -1.71
CA LEU A 49 -1.42 -11.81 -1.68
C LEU A 49 0.08 -11.80 -1.97
N HIS A 50 0.55 -10.71 -2.55
CA HIS A 50 1.94 -10.54 -2.96
C HIS A 50 2.63 -9.47 -2.10
N TYR A 51 3.68 -9.87 -1.38
CA TYR A 51 4.49 -8.99 -0.54
C TYR A 51 5.88 -8.83 -1.15
N GLY A 52 6.36 -7.60 -1.28
CA GLY A 52 7.69 -7.28 -1.77
C GLY A 52 8.69 -7.07 -0.63
N ILE A 53 9.81 -7.78 -0.67
CA ILE A 53 10.92 -7.60 0.28
C ILE A 53 12.14 -7.07 -0.46
N HIS A 54 12.68 -5.96 0.02
CA HIS A 54 13.91 -5.37 -0.51
C HIS A 54 14.88 -4.99 0.61
N PHE A 55 16.17 -5.04 0.28
CA PHE A 55 17.26 -4.73 1.22
C PHE A 55 18.03 -3.51 0.75
N ASP A 56 18.18 -2.54 1.64
CA ASP A 56 19.07 -1.40 1.48
C ASP A 56 20.34 -1.63 2.33
N LEU A 57 21.50 -1.59 1.67
CA LEU A 57 22.82 -1.81 2.28
C LEU A 57 23.70 -0.55 2.20
N GLU A 58 23.15 0.61 1.83
CA GLU A 58 23.93 1.85 1.63
C GLU A 58 24.39 2.48 2.95
N ASN A 59 23.69 2.20 4.05
CA ASN A 59 23.94 2.76 5.38
C ASN A 59 24.85 1.86 6.24
N ASP A 60 25.30 2.36 7.39
CA ASP A 60 26.15 1.60 8.34
C ASP A 60 25.49 0.31 8.85
N TYR A 61 24.16 0.24 8.77
CA TYR A 61 23.32 -0.90 9.08
C TYR A 61 22.41 -1.23 7.89
N PRO A 62 22.38 -2.49 7.42
CA PRO A 62 21.40 -2.93 6.45
C PRO A 62 19.97 -2.76 6.95
N LYS A 63 19.09 -2.38 6.03
CA LYS A 63 17.67 -2.22 6.25
C LYS A 63 16.90 -3.26 5.44
N CYS A 64 16.02 -4.00 6.08
CA CYS A 64 15.00 -4.80 5.41
C CYS A 64 13.73 -3.94 5.32
N ASN A 65 13.08 -3.97 4.16
CA ASN A 65 11.80 -3.32 3.95
C ASN A 65 10.83 -4.36 3.38
N ILE A 66 9.63 -4.41 3.94
CA ILE A 66 8.54 -5.29 3.51
C ILE A 66 7.39 -4.38 3.10
N VAL A 67 6.84 -4.59 1.91
CA VAL A 67 5.80 -3.74 1.33
C VAL A 67 4.69 -4.61 0.75
N PHE A 68 3.46 -4.23 1.01
CA PHE A 68 2.27 -4.71 0.36
C PHE A 68 1.58 -3.54 -0.36
N GLY A 69 1.05 -3.78 -1.56
CA GLY A 69 0.35 -2.77 -2.34
C GLY A 69 -0.92 -3.33 -2.96
N LEU A 70 -2.03 -2.63 -2.77
CA LEU A 70 -3.33 -2.96 -3.34
C LEU A 70 -3.77 -1.87 -4.31
N LYS A 71 -4.09 -2.30 -5.54
CA LYS A 71 -4.85 -1.55 -6.53
C LYS A 71 -6.10 -2.35 -6.86
N SER A 72 -7.27 -1.80 -6.56
CA SER A 72 -8.54 -2.46 -6.85
C SER A 72 -9.59 -1.46 -7.29
N GLU A 73 -10.49 -1.90 -8.17
CA GLU A 73 -11.62 -1.08 -8.64
C GLU A 73 -12.48 -0.61 -7.45
N ASP A 74 -12.73 -1.50 -6.49
CA ASP A 74 -13.47 -1.19 -5.26
C ASP A 74 -12.84 -0.01 -4.50
N TYR A 75 -11.51 -0.04 -4.30
CA TYR A 75 -10.79 1.04 -3.67
C TYR A 75 -10.87 2.34 -4.49
N GLU A 76 -10.73 2.25 -5.81
CA GLU A 76 -10.80 3.41 -6.69
C GLU A 76 -12.15 4.13 -6.58
N THR A 77 -13.25 3.40 -6.40
CA THR A 77 -14.60 3.98 -6.24
C THR A 77 -14.81 4.78 -4.97
N LEU A 78 -13.91 4.66 -3.98
CA LEU A 78 -14.02 5.38 -2.72
C LEU A 78 -13.62 6.86 -2.88
N GLU A 79 -14.34 7.71 -2.17
CA GLU A 79 -13.99 9.13 -2.05
C GLU A 79 -12.71 9.31 -1.23
N LEU A 80 -12.01 10.42 -1.46
CA LEU A 80 -10.71 10.69 -0.81
C LEU A 80 -10.79 10.60 0.72
N TYR A 81 -11.87 11.11 1.34
CA TYR A 81 -12.03 11.06 2.79
C TYR A 81 -12.19 9.62 3.31
N GLN A 82 -12.81 8.71 2.55
CA GLN A 82 -12.95 7.30 2.93
C GLN A 82 -11.60 6.59 2.83
N LYS A 83 -10.82 6.89 1.79
CA LYS A 83 -9.46 6.38 1.60
C LYS A 83 -8.55 6.79 2.75
N THR A 84 -8.54 8.08 3.10
CA THR A 84 -7.78 8.59 4.25
C THR A 84 -8.25 7.96 5.56
N PHE A 85 -9.56 7.78 5.75
CA PHE A 85 -10.11 7.15 6.95
C PHE A 85 -9.61 5.71 7.14
N ILE A 86 -9.49 4.91 6.07
CA ILE A 86 -8.97 3.54 6.17
C ILE A 86 -7.55 3.56 6.75
N ALA A 87 -6.66 4.37 6.18
CA ALA A 87 -5.28 4.45 6.63
C ALA A 87 -5.19 4.99 8.06
N ASP A 88 -5.88 6.09 8.37
CA ASP A 88 -5.87 6.69 9.70
C ASP A 88 -6.37 5.70 10.75
N LYS A 89 -7.50 5.03 10.49
CA LYS A 89 -8.09 4.08 11.42
C LYS A 89 -7.15 2.92 11.75
N VAL A 90 -6.56 2.28 10.74
CA VAL A 90 -5.65 1.16 10.98
C VAL A 90 -4.40 1.64 11.73
N ASN A 91 -3.86 2.81 11.37
CA ASN A 91 -2.68 3.37 12.02
C ASN A 91 -2.93 3.87 13.46
N THR A 92 -4.19 4.19 13.84
CA THR A 92 -4.52 4.68 15.18
C THR A 92 -5.06 3.63 16.13
N ASP A 93 -5.80 2.64 15.61
CA ASP A 93 -6.54 1.69 16.43
C ASP A 93 -5.67 0.51 16.88
N GLY A 94 -4.53 0.27 16.21
CA GLY A 94 -3.59 -0.82 16.52
C GLY A 94 -2.17 -0.34 16.84
N GLU A 95 -1.45 -1.13 17.65
CA GLU A 95 0.00 -0.97 17.85
C GLU A 95 0.75 -1.78 16.77
N HIS A 96 0.82 -1.23 15.56
CA HIS A 96 1.48 -1.86 14.42
C HIS A 96 2.91 -1.33 14.25
N LEU A 97 3.83 -2.20 13.84
CA LEU A 97 5.15 -1.82 13.32
C LEU A 97 5.05 -1.33 11.87
N SER A 98 3.97 -1.70 11.20
CA SER A 98 3.62 -1.32 9.83
C SER A 98 2.82 -0.04 9.78
N VAL A 99 2.91 0.64 8.64
CA VAL A 99 2.17 1.88 8.37
C VAL A 99 1.34 1.68 7.11
N VAL A 100 0.07 2.06 7.19
CA VAL A 100 -0.84 2.12 6.04
C VAL A 100 -0.77 3.51 5.40
N ARG A 101 -0.62 3.56 4.08
CA ARG A 101 -0.61 4.79 3.27
C ARG A 101 -1.69 4.70 2.19
N ALA A 102 -2.65 5.61 2.27
CA ALA A 102 -3.67 5.77 1.26
C ALA A 102 -3.22 6.75 0.17
N TYR A 103 -3.31 6.32 -1.09
CA TYR A 103 -3.08 7.15 -2.27
C TYR A 103 -4.37 7.28 -3.09
N LYS A 104 -4.28 7.94 -4.24
CA LYS A 104 -5.46 8.18 -5.09
C LYS A 104 -6.03 6.88 -5.67
N ASP A 105 -5.15 6.02 -6.18
CA ASP A 105 -5.45 4.78 -6.93
C ASP A 105 -4.94 3.52 -6.23
N SER A 106 -4.22 3.65 -5.12
CA SER A 106 -3.68 2.53 -4.37
C SER A 106 -3.71 2.75 -2.87
N ILE A 107 -3.61 1.66 -2.13
CA ILE A 107 -3.28 1.66 -0.72
C ILE A 107 -2.08 0.75 -0.52
N GLU A 108 -1.11 1.21 0.26
CA GLU A 108 0.12 0.47 0.56
C GLU A 108 0.24 0.27 2.06
N VAL A 109 0.82 -0.86 2.45
CA VAL A 109 1.24 -1.13 3.81
C VAL A 109 2.73 -1.42 3.76
N ASP A 110 3.53 -0.73 4.57
CA ASP A 110 4.96 -0.96 4.62
C ASP A 110 5.49 -1.00 6.05
N THR A 111 6.52 -1.81 6.23
CA THR A 111 7.32 -1.83 7.44
C THR A 111 8.79 -2.04 7.13
N SER A 112 9.65 -1.66 8.06
CA SER A 112 11.09 -1.80 7.86
C SER A 112 11.86 -1.88 9.17
N PHE A 113 12.97 -2.61 9.14
CA PHE A 113 13.85 -2.78 10.30
C PHE A 113 15.31 -2.86 9.91
N PHE A 114 16.18 -2.49 10.84
CA PHE A 114 17.63 -2.63 10.70
C PHE A 114 18.10 -3.94 11.34
N PHE A 115 19.14 -4.55 10.76
CA PHE A 115 19.74 -5.78 11.28
C PHE A 115 21.26 -5.74 11.15
N ASN A 116 21.97 -6.54 11.96
CA ASN A 116 23.43 -6.59 11.93
C ASN A 116 23.99 -7.98 11.57
N ASP A 117 23.21 -9.04 11.78
CA ASP A 117 23.59 -10.42 11.50
C ASP A 117 22.40 -11.26 11.04
N LYS A 118 22.65 -12.55 10.80
CA LYS A 118 21.68 -13.50 10.25
C LYS A 118 20.54 -13.79 11.22
N ASP A 119 20.86 -13.99 12.49
CA ASP A 119 19.87 -14.45 13.48
C ASP A 119 18.91 -13.30 13.82
N MET A 120 19.46 -12.08 13.94
CA MET A 120 18.65 -10.86 14.08
C MET A 120 17.77 -10.62 12.85
N LEU A 121 18.30 -10.84 11.63
CA LEU A 121 17.50 -10.72 10.41
C LEU A 121 16.30 -11.68 10.45
N LEU A 122 16.51 -12.95 10.75
CA LEU A 122 15.44 -13.95 10.73
C LEU A 122 14.38 -13.70 11.81
N SER A 123 14.82 -13.37 13.03
CA SER A 123 13.90 -13.06 14.13
C SER A 123 13.04 -11.85 13.82
N LEU A 124 13.66 -10.73 13.43
CA LEU A 124 12.91 -9.52 13.09
C LEU A 124 12.05 -9.71 11.84
N PHE A 125 12.53 -10.48 10.87
CA PHE A 125 11.75 -10.76 9.67
C PHE A 125 10.43 -11.46 10.01
N TYR A 126 10.46 -12.47 10.87
CA TYR A 126 9.24 -13.14 11.33
C TYR A 126 8.28 -12.16 12.01
N ASP A 127 8.76 -11.40 13.00
CA ASP A 127 7.92 -10.47 13.77
C ASP A 127 7.27 -9.41 12.85
N TYR A 128 8.05 -8.81 11.96
CA TYR A 128 7.60 -7.76 11.05
C TYR A 128 6.72 -8.31 9.91
N PHE A 129 6.94 -9.55 9.48
CA PHE A 129 6.07 -10.19 8.49
C PHE A 129 4.71 -10.58 9.08
N CYS A 130 4.67 -11.04 10.33
CA CYS A 130 3.42 -11.26 11.05
C CYS A 130 2.65 -9.95 11.27
N ASP A 131 3.35 -8.89 11.65
CA ASP A 131 2.77 -7.56 11.85
C ASP A 131 2.13 -7.04 10.55
N ILE A 132 2.89 -6.96 9.44
CA ILE A 132 2.35 -6.44 8.18
C ILE A 132 1.17 -7.26 7.66
N LYS A 133 1.17 -8.59 7.86
CA LYS A 133 0.05 -9.46 7.51
C LYS A 133 -1.21 -9.08 8.30
N ASN A 134 -1.08 -8.90 9.62
CA ASN A 134 -2.20 -8.49 10.46
C ASN A 134 -2.71 -7.08 10.09
N THR A 135 -1.80 -6.13 9.83
CA THR A 135 -2.16 -4.79 9.37
C THR A 135 -2.89 -4.84 8.02
N VAL A 136 -2.48 -5.73 7.10
CA VAL A 136 -3.17 -5.94 5.82
C VAL A 136 -4.57 -6.51 6.02
N ASP A 137 -4.76 -7.48 6.92
CA ASP A 137 -6.08 -8.03 7.26
C ASP A 137 -7.02 -6.94 7.81
N GLU A 138 -6.54 -6.11 8.73
CA GLU A 138 -7.30 -4.98 9.30
C GLU A 138 -7.64 -3.93 8.24
N MET A 139 -6.69 -3.64 7.35
CA MET A 139 -6.89 -2.76 6.20
C MET A 139 -7.98 -3.30 5.27
N TYR A 140 -7.98 -4.59 4.95
CA TYR A 140 -9.02 -5.23 4.14
C TYR A 140 -10.39 -5.17 4.81
N ALA A 141 -10.47 -5.39 6.13
CA ALA A 141 -11.72 -5.27 6.88
C ALA A 141 -12.29 -3.84 6.84
N CYS A 142 -11.42 -2.83 7.00
CA CYS A 142 -11.80 -1.42 6.88
C CYS A 142 -12.24 -1.08 5.44
N LEU A 143 -11.52 -1.57 4.44
CA LEU A 143 -11.85 -1.39 3.02
C LEU A 143 -13.23 -1.95 2.70
N ALA A 144 -13.49 -3.21 3.06
CA ALA A 144 -14.78 -3.87 2.82
C ALA A 144 -15.95 -3.07 3.43
N THR A 145 -15.77 -2.61 4.67
CA THR A 145 -16.76 -1.76 5.37
C THR A 145 -17.03 -0.47 4.60
N LYS A 146 -15.99 0.20 4.08
CA LYS A 146 -16.15 1.47 3.34
C LYS A 146 -16.75 1.29 1.96
N VAL A 147 -16.46 0.18 1.30
CA VAL A 147 -17.09 -0.17 0.02
C VAL A 147 -18.58 -0.41 0.21
N GLU A 148 -18.97 -1.17 1.23
CA GLU A 148 -20.39 -1.40 1.56
C GLU A 148 -21.12 -0.09 1.88
N GLU A 149 -20.55 0.76 2.74
CA GLU A 149 -21.10 2.09 3.04
C GLU A 149 -21.28 2.95 1.78
N ASN A 150 -20.29 2.94 0.87
CA ASN A 150 -20.33 3.70 -0.38
C ASN A 150 -21.48 3.21 -1.28
N GLU A 151 -21.62 1.90 -1.43
CA GLU A 151 -22.70 1.29 -2.22
C GLU A 151 -24.09 1.56 -1.61
N GLU A 152 -24.22 1.58 -0.28
CA GLU A 152 -25.45 2.01 0.38
C GLU A 152 -25.78 3.48 0.10
N MET A 153 -24.79 4.37 0.17
CA MET A 153 -24.99 5.80 -0.10
C MET A 153 -25.46 6.04 -1.53
N LYS A 154 -24.91 5.31 -2.51
CA LYS A 154 -25.36 5.37 -3.91
C LYS A 154 -26.81 4.91 -4.10
N LYS A 155 -27.27 3.95 -3.30
CA LYS A 155 -28.67 3.44 -3.33
C LYS A 155 -29.66 4.39 -2.67
N ARG A 156 -29.21 5.22 -1.72
CA ARG A 156 -30.08 6.18 -1.02
C ARG A 156 -30.49 7.29 -2.00
N ARG A 157 -31.78 7.35 -2.33
CA ARG A 157 -32.35 8.50 -3.06
C ARG A 157 -32.13 9.76 -2.21
N PRO A 158 -31.76 10.91 -2.81
CA PRO A 158 -31.67 12.15 -2.06
C PRO A 158 -33.03 12.43 -1.41
N ILE A 159 -33.03 12.52 -0.08
CA ILE A 159 -34.19 12.99 0.68
C ILE A 159 -34.26 14.50 0.42
N GLY A 160 -35.40 14.97 -0.12
CA GLY A 160 -35.61 16.29 -0.75
C GLY A 160 -35.02 17.49 0.03
N PHE A 161 -34.53 18.53 -0.64
CA PHE A 161 -35.26 19.40 -1.57
C PHE A 161 -34.60 19.47 -2.96
N THR A 162 -35.28 18.98 -4.00
CA THR A 162 -35.00 19.41 -5.37
C THR A 162 -35.49 20.85 -5.51
N ALA A 163 -34.63 21.82 -5.23
CA ALA A 163 -34.79 23.13 -5.86
C ALA A 163 -34.64 22.87 -7.36
N ASN A 164 -35.72 23.02 -8.12
CA ASN A 164 -35.66 23.07 -9.57
C ASN A 164 -34.77 24.27 -9.94
N ILE A 165 -33.47 24.03 -10.09
CA ILE A 165 -32.60 24.94 -10.79
C ILE A 165 -33.07 24.86 -12.23
N THR A 166 -34.02 25.74 -12.55
CA THR A 166 -34.36 26.05 -13.92
C THR A 166 -33.09 26.65 -14.48
N THR A 167 -32.29 25.84 -15.15
CA THR A 167 -31.19 26.29 -16.00
C THR A 167 -31.83 27.19 -17.05
N LYS A 168 -31.88 28.49 -16.78
CA LYS A 168 -31.95 29.50 -17.82
C LYS A 168 -30.68 29.31 -18.65
N LYS A 169 -30.81 28.52 -19.73
CA LYS A 169 -29.88 28.55 -20.84
C LYS A 169 -29.74 30.01 -21.27
N VAL A 170 -28.59 30.59 -20.98
CA VAL A 170 -28.10 31.78 -21.66
C VAL A 170 -27.18 31.24 -22.74
N GLU A 171 -27.73 31.06 -23.93
CA GLU A 171 -27.05 30.98 -25.23
C GLU A 171 -28.10 31.50 -26.22
N GLU A 172 -28.12 32.80 -26.47
CA GLU A 172 -27.41 33.50 -27.54
C GLU A 172 -28.11 33.41 -28.90
N GLU A 173 -28.30 34.61 -29.44
CA GLU A 173 -28.42 34.96 -30.86
C GLU A 173 -29.77 34.86 -31.59
N ASN A 174 -30.25 36.08 -31.88
CA ASN A 174 -30.70 36.54 -33.19
C ASN A 174 -32.01 35.96 -33.73
N ASN A 175 -33.08 36.73 -33.56
CA ASN A 175 -33.87 37.08 -34.73
C ASN A 175 -34.42 38.52 -34.67
N MET A 176 -34.20 39.16 -35.80
CA MET A 176 -34.44 40.53 -36.20
C MET A 176 -35.85 41.07 -35.93
N ALA A 177 -35.86 42.37 -35.59
CA ALA A 177 -36.68 43.45 -36.15
C ALA A 177 -38.13 43.13 -36.59
N ALA A 178 -39.08 43.78 -35.93
CA ALA A 178 -39.87 44.90 -36.48
C ALA A 178 -41.14 45.12 -35.64
N CYS A 179 -41.40 46.37 -35.25
CA CYS A 179 -42.62 47.08 -35.65
C CYS A 179 -42.53 48.55 -35.25
N LYS A 180 -42.64 49.40 -36.26
CA LYS A 180 -42.91 50.84 -36.18
C LYS A 180 -44.38 51.04 -35.79
N GLU A 181 -44.67 52.01 -34.94
CA GLU A 181 -45.27 53.32 -35.27
C GLU A 181 -45.22 54.23 -34.05
#